data_AF-A0A923YVM3-F1
#
_entry.id   AF-A0A923YVM3-F1
#
_cell.length_a   1.000
_cell.length_b   1.000
_cell.length_c   1.000
_cell.angle_alpha   90.00
_cell.angle_beta   90.00
_cell.angle_gamma   90.00
#
_symmetry.space_group_name_H-M   'P 1'
#
loop_
_entity.id
_entity.type
_entity.pdbx_description
1 polymer ?
#
loop_
_entity_poly.entity_id
_entity_poly.type
_entity_poly.pdbx_seq_one_letter_code
_entity_poly.pdbx_strand_id
1 'polypeptide(L)'
;MRSKNKIINCTFTNNQSYSGSALAIFPSSGTSTDVTEIFNCVFFGTTRNPSFAGTSGYDFISIYDSYKPIVKNCSLIHPSANYTTANFNSIDPTSSGNIYAQTPVFSDLNNLKGADGKYFTVDDGLAQMSISPSKNSGGNSLLAESILNDITGASRILSSVVDMGAYEVDGVLSTVNFEILGIKMYPNPTNGILTLELNNFEETFVTILNINGQVIKNFNVNSKLTTLNVSNLSAGMYFMQITTPRGSGVQKFIKQ
;
A
#
# COMPACT_ATOMS: atom_id res chain seq x y z
N MET A 1 -29.54 17.49 15.94
CA MET A 1 -28.37 16.75 16.44
C MET A 1 -27.25 16.98 15.44
N ARG A 2 -26.08 17.47 15.87
CA ARG A 2 -24.90 17.61 14.99
C ARG A 2 -24.05 16.36 15.16
N SER A 3 -23.54 15.81 14.06
CA SER A 3 -22.69 14.61 14.10
C SER A 3 -21.21 15.00 14.11
N LYS A 4 -20.45 14.40 15.05
CA LYS A 4 -18.99 14.38 14.98
C LYS A 4 -18.58 13.24 14.06
N ASN A 5 -18.07 13.55 12.88
CA ASN A 5 -17.67 12.54 11.89
C ASN A 5 -16.22 12.11 12.15
N LYS A 6 -15.98 10.80 12.15
CA LYS A 6 -14.64 10.22 12.19
C LYS A 6 -14.43 9.35 10.95
N ILE A 7 -13.32 9.57 10.27
CA ILE A 7 -12.87 8.78 9.13
C ILE A 7 -11.56 8.13 9.55
N ILE A 8 -11.54 6.79 9.63
CA ILE A 8 -10.42 6.07 10.23
C ILE A 8 -10.00 4.93 9.31
N ASN A 9 -8.70 4.75 9.10
CA ASN A 9 -8.14 3.63 8.34
C ASN A 9 -8.77 3.51 6.94
N CYS A 10 -8.86 4.63 6.22
CA CYS A 10 -9.47 4.66 4.89
C CYS A 10 -8.41 4.96 3.83
N THR A 11 -8.58 4.40 2.63
CA THR A 11 -7.79 4.77 1.45
C THR A 11 -8.73 5.42 0.43
N PHE A 12 -8.49 6.69 0.11
CA PHE A 12 -9.19 7.44 -0.91
C PHE A 12 -8.32 7.48 -2.16
N THR A 13 -8.72 6.74 -3.19
CA THR A 13 -7.95 6.63 -4.44
C THR A 13 -8.82 6.89 -5.66
N ASN A 14 -8.23 7.49 -6.71
CA ASN A 14 -8.84 7.65 -8.03
C ASN A 14 -10.22 8.33 -8.02
N ASN A 15 -10.46 9.23 -7.07
CA ASN A 15 -11.69 10.03 -7.03
C ASN A 15 -11.67 11.08 -8.15
N GLN A 16 -12.81 11.28 -8.81
CA GLN A 16 -12.98 12.33 -9.83
C GLN A 16 -14.11 13.26 -9.43
N SER A 17 -13.86 14.57 -9.39
CA SER A 17 -14.90 15.57 -9.13
C SER A 17 -14.70 16.84 -9.94
N TYR A 18 -15.77 17.62 -10.13
CA TYR A 18 -15.72 18.86 -10.91
C TYR A 18 -14.78 19.92 -10.30
N SER A 19 -14.92 20.16 -9.00
CA SER A 19 -14.12 21.15 -8.25
C SER A 19 -12.96 20.57 -7.44
N GLY A 20 -12.78 19.24 -7.46
CA GLY A 20 -11.50 18.60 -7.16
C GLY A 20 -11.20 18.32 -5.69
N SER A 21 -11.90 17.39 -5.04
CA SER A 21 -11.44 16.79 -3.78
C SER A 21 -11.86 15.33 -3.61
N ALA A 22 -11.13 14.54 -2.81
CA ALA A 22 -11.55 13.19 -2.42
C ALA A 22 -12.65 13.24 -1.34
N LEU A 23 -12.59 14.24 -0.45
CA LEU A 23 -13.61 14.50 0.57
C LEU A 23 -14.03 15.96 0.56
N ALA A 24 -15.33 16.20 0.65
CA ALA A 24 -15.88 17.53 0.85
C ALA A 24 -16.52 17.63 2.24
N ILE A 25 -15.96 18.49 3.08
CA ILE A 25 -16.32 18.66 4.49
C ILE A 25 -17.11 19.97 4.62
N PHE A 26 -18.39 19.85 4.92
CA PHE A 26 -19.33 20.97 5.05
C PHE A 26 -19.85 21.06 6.48
N PRO A 27 -19.08 21.66 7.40
CA PRO A 27 -19.55 21.86 8.77
C PRO A 27 -20.72 22.84 8.77
N SER A 28 -21.73 22.60 9.59
CA SER A 28 -22.87 23.53 9.73
C SER A 28 -22.39 24.85 10.34
N SER A 29 -22.87 25.99 9.83
CA SER A 29 -22.60 27.30 10.42
C SER A 29 -23.00 27.36 11.91
N GLY A 30 -22.13 27.92 12.76
CA GLY A 30 -22.37 28.05 14.21
C GLY A 30 -21.08 28.25 15.02
N THR A 31 -21.12 27.97 16.32
CA THR A 31 -20.02 28.05 17.30
C THR A 31 -19.58 26.67 17.84
N SER A 32 -19.76 25.61 17.05
CA SER A 32 -19.50 24.23 17.47
C SER A 32 -18.00 23.94 17.59
N THR A 33 -17.59 23.09 18.53
CA THR A 33 -16.25 22.50 18.60
C THR A 33 -16.15 21.15 17.90
N ASP A 34 -17.27 20.62 17.41
CA ASP A 34 -17.31 19.33 16.70
C ASP A 34 -16.74 19.48 15.29
N VAL A 35 -15.49 19.08 15.12
CA VAL A 35 -14.78 19.01 13.83
C VAL A 35 -14.70 17.57 13.35
N THR A 36 -14.63 17.41 12.02
CA THR A 36 -14.34 16.10 11.42
C THR A 36 -12.92 15.67 11.79
N GLU A 37 -12.79 14.42 12.22
CA GLU A 37 -11.50 13.81 12.49
C GLU A 37 -11.15 12.80 11.39
N ILE A 38 -9.95 12.93 10.82
CA ILE A 38 -9.42 12.03 9.80
C ILE A 38 -8.15 11.39 10.39
N PHE A 39 -8.21 10.08 10.62
CA PHE A 39 -7.16 9.33 11.29
C PHE A 39 -6.66 8.20 10.42
N ASN A 40 -5.35 8.14 10.24
CA ASN A 40 -4.71 7.00 9.62
C ASN A 40 -5.24 6.70 8.20
N CYS A 41 -5.42 7.74 7.38
CA CYS A 41 -5.96 7.62 6.04
C CYS A 41 -4.90 7.88 4.97
N VAL A 42 -5.07 7.26 3.80
CA VAL A 42 -4.24 7.54 2.63
C VAL A 42 -5.08 8.22 1.56
N PHE A 43 -4.58 9.31 1.01
CA PHE A 43 -5.16 9.99 -0.13
C PHE A 43 -4.24 9.84 -1.34
N PHE A 44 -4.82 9.50 -2.49
CA PHE A 44 -4.08 9.30 -3.72
C PHE A 44 -4.97 9.51 -4.96
N GLY A 45 -4.37 9.87 -6.09
CA GLY A 45 -5.00 9.77 -7.41
C GLY A 45 -6.26 10.61 -7.64
N THR A 46 -6.58 11.56 -6.74
CA THR A 46 -7.78 12.40 -6.93
C THR A 46 -7.54 13.36 -8.08
N THR A 47 -8.48 13.41 -9.02
CA THR A 47 -8.41 14.25 -10.23
C THR A 47 -9.60 15.20 -10.32
N ARG A 48 -9.38 16.33 -11.01
CA ARG A 48 -10.44 17.28 -11.37
C ARG A 48 -11.01 16.95 -12.74
N ASN A 49 -12.18 17.47 -13.08
CA ASN A 49 -12.78 17.32 -14.42
C ASN A 49 -11.75 17.66 -15.52
N PRO A 50 -11.69 16.89 -16.63
CA PRO A 50 -10.71 17.04 -17.70
C PRO A 50 -10.72 18.38 -18.46
N SER A 51 -11.75 19.23 -18.30
CA SER A 51 -11.63 20.66 -18.69
C SER A 51 -10.51 21.39 -17.91
N PHE A 52 -10.01 20.78 -16.84
CA PHE A 52 -8.84 21.13 -16.04
C PHE A 52 -7.81 19.97 -15.98
N ALA A 53 -7.73 19.14 -17.03
CA ALA A 53 -6.88 17.94 -17.08
C ALA A 53 -5.42 18.26 -16.72
N GLY A 54 -4.82 17.39 -15.90
CA GLY A 54 -3.42 17.51 -15.46
C GLY A 54 -3.21 18.25 -14.14
N THR A 55 -4.27 18.73 -13.47
CA THR A 55 -4.16 19.28 -12.11
C THR A 55 -4.57 18.24 -11.05
N SER A 56 -3.71 18.04 -10.06
CA SER A 56 -4.01 17.20 -8.90
C SER A 56 -5.23 17.76 -8.14
N GLY A 57 -6.18 16.88 -7.80
CA GLY A 57 -7.30 17.22 -6.91
C GLY A 57 -6.81 17.46 -5.48
N TYR A 58 -7.63 18.04 -4.61
CA TYR A 58 -7.33 18.13 -3.18
C TYR A 58 -7.58 16.78 -2.48
N ASP A 59 -6.88 16.49 -1.39
CA ASP A 59 -7.23 15.35 -0.52
C ASP A 59 -8.63 15.56 0.06
N PHE A 60 -8.87 16.77 0.57
CA PHE A 60 -10.16 17.22 1.06
C PHE A 60 -10.31 18.72 0.91
N ILE A 61 -11.56 19.20 0.95
CA ILE A 61 -11.90 20.60 1.14
C ILE A 61 -12.74 20.78 2.42
N SER A 62 -12.52 21.87 3.13
CA SER A 62 -13.37 22.42 4.19
C SER A 62 -13.66 23.89 3.88
N ILE A 63 -14.92 24.22 3.69
CA ILE A 63 -15.34 25.53 3.18
C ILE A 63 -15.49 26.62 4.25
N TYR A 64 -15.27 26.30 5.54
CA TYR A 64 -15.35 27.26 6.64
C TYR A 64 -14.05 27.25 7.45
N ASP A 65 -13.34 28.37 7.50
CA ASP A 65 -12.05 28.52 8.18
C ASP A 65 -12.08 28.26 9.68
N SER A 66 -13.24 28.47 10.31
CA SER A 66 -13.45 28.19 11.73
C SER A 66 -13.55 26.69 12.05
N TYR A 67 -13.60 25.83 11.02
CA TYR A 67 -13.88 24.40 11.15
C TYR A 67 -12.90 23.58 10.31
N LYS A 68 -11.66 23.54 10.80
CA LYS A 68 -10.59 22.79 10.17
C LYS A 68 -10.66 21.34 10.64
N PRO A 69 -10.61 20.35 9.74
CA PRO A 69 -10.54 18.95 10.16
C PRO A 69 -9.25 18.72 10.95
N ILE A 70 -9.35 17.86 11.97
CA ILE A 70 -8.17 17.32 12.65
C ILE A 70 -7.68 16.14 11.81
N VAL A 71 -6.47 16.22 11.30
CA VAL A 71 -5.87 15.21 10.43
C VAL A 71 -4.65 14.62 11.10
N LYS A 72 -4.69 13.34 11.47
CA LYS A 72 -3.51 12.68 12.05
C LYS A 72 -3.19 11.38 11.35
N ASN A 73 -1.91 11.06 11.32
CA ASN A 73 -1.39 9.83 10.74
C ASN A 73 -1.78 9.61 9.27
N CYS A 74 -1.98 10.67 8.49
CA CYS A 74 -2.46 10.55 7.12
C CYS A 74 -1.35 10.75 6.09
N SER A 75 -1.45 10.04 4.96
CA SER A 75 -0.64 10.29 3.77
C SER A 75 -1.40 11.22 2.84
N LEU A 76 -0.82 12.40 2.59
CA LEU A 76 -1.44 13.53 1.90
C LEU A 76 -0.63 13.91 0.66
N ILE A 77 -1.32 14.17 -0.46
CA ILE A 77 -0.65 14.29 -1.77
C ILE A 77 0.00 15.65 -2.02
N HIS A 78 -0.38 16.69 -1.26
CA HIS A 78 0.18 18.04 -1.42
C HIS A 78 1.26 18.35 -0.38
N PRO A 79 2.17 19.31 -0.68
CA PRO A 79 3.06 19.87 0.33
C PRO A 79 2.26 20.47 1.50
N SER A 80 2.82 20.43 2.71
CA SER A 80 2.16 20.99 3.91
C SER A 80 1.80 22.48 3.75
N ALA A 81 2.60 23.24 3.01
CA ALA A 81 2.35 24.65 2.69
C ALA A 81 1.07 24.89 1.86
N ASN A 82 0.51 23.85 1.23
CA ASN A 82 -0.71 23.96 0.43
C ASN A 82 -2.00 23.79 1.25
N TYR A 83 -1.92 23.41 2.54
CA TYR A 83 -3.09 23.28 3.42
C TYR A 83 -3.39 24.62 4.07
N THR A 84 -4.08 25.49 3.32
CA THR A 84 -4.33 26.88 3.70
C THR A 84 -5.80 27.22 3.59
N THR A 85 -6.20 28.29 4.27
CA THR A 85 -7.53 28.89 4.15
C THR A 85 -7.85 29.27 2.71
N ALA A 86 -6.88 29.84 1.97
CA ALA A 86 -7.07 30.25 0.58
C ALA A 86 -7.39 29.08 -0.36
N ASN A 87 -6.92 27.88 -0.02
CA ASN A 87 -7.17 26.65 -0.77
C ASN A 87 -8.39 25.87 -0.26
N PHE A 88 -9.12 26.40 0.74
CA PHE A 88 -10.24 25.73 1.38
C PHE A 88 -9.90 24.33 1.91
N ASN A 89 -8.66 24.11 2.36
CA ASN A 89 -8.20 22.79 2.81
C ASN A 89 -7.32 22.90 4.07
N SER A 90 -7.39 24.03 4.78
CA SER A 90 -6.63 24.20 6.02
C SER A 90 -6.95 23.11 7.04
N ILE A 91 -5.91 22.67 7.77
CA ILE A 91 -6.01 21.65 8.81
C ILE A 91 -5.90 22.29 10.19
N ASP A 92 -6.50 21.63 11.18
CA ASP A 92 -6.44 22.07 12.57
C ASP A 92 -4.98 22.03 13.09
N PRO A 93 -4.50 23.02 13.87
CA PRO A 93 -3.13 23.04 14.40
C PRO A 93 -2.75 21.84 15.29
N THR A 94 -3.73 21.09 15.82
CA THR A 94 -3.50 19.87 16.60
C THR A 94 -3.28 18.62 15.72
N SER A 95 -3.35 18.77 14.40
CA SER A 95 -3.01 17.75 13.41
C SER A 95 -1.53 17.36 13.50
N SER A 96 -1.20 16.06 13.37
CA SER A 96 0.15 15.56 13.62
C SER A 96 0.42 14.21 12.95
N GLY A 97 1.69 13.88 12.69
CA GLY A 97 2.08 12.56 12.16
C GLY A 97 1.69 12.33 10.69
N ASN A 98 1.38 13.39 9.94
CA ASN A 98 1.03 13.27 8.52
C ASN A 98 2.28 13.27 7.64
N ILE A 99 2.19 12.54 6.53
CA ILE A 99 3.16 12.56 5.43
C ILE A 99 2.61 13.48 4.33
N TYR A 100 3.45 14.35 3.78
CA TYR A 100 3.08 15.32 2.75
C TYR A 100 3.91 15.14 1.49
N ALA A 101 3.27 15.30 0.33
CA ALA A 101 3.93 15.29 -0.99
C ALA A 101 4.78 14.05 -1.28
N GLN A 102 4.39 12.90 -0.72
CA GLN A 102 4.99 11.61 -1.02
C GLN A 102 3.92 10.67 -1.58
N THR A 103 4.27 9.99 -2.67
CA THR A 103 3.33 9.18 -3.43
C THR A 103 3.23 7.79 -2.79
N PRO A 104 2.06 7.39 -2.23
CA PRO A 104 1.86 6.03 -1.77
C PRO A 104 1.95 5.05 -2.95
N VAL A 105 2.45 3.85 -2.70
CA VAL A 105 2.61 2.80 -3.71
C VAL A 105 1.76 1.60 -3.31
N PHE A 106 0.86 1.20 -4.19
CA PHE A 106 -0.08 0.10 -3.96
C PHE A 106 0.25 -1.08 -4.87
N SER A 107 -0.11 -2.29 -4.42
CA SER A 107 0.12 -3.53 -5.14
C SER A 107 -0.41 -3.48 -6.57
N ASP A 108 -1.71 -3.21 -6.76
CA ASP A 108 -2.33 -3.24 -8.09
C ASP A 108 -3.61 -2.40 -8.17
N LEU A 109 -3.48 -1.13 -8.58
CA LEU A 109 -4.64 -0.25 -8.74
C LEU A 109 -5.61 -0.68 -9.85
N ASN A 110 -5.22 -1.59 -10.75
CA ASN A 110 -6.08 -2.10 -11.82
C ASN A 110 -6.83 -3.37 -11.39
N ASN A 111 -6.42 -4.01 -10.31
CA ASN A 111 -7.06 -5.19 -9.76
C ASN A 111 -7.24 -5.08 -8.23
N LEU A 112 -8.29 -4.37 -7.83
CA LEU A 112 -8.52 -4.05 -6.42
C LEU A 112 -8.78 -5.27 -5.52
N LYS A 113 -9.27 -6.38 -6.08
CA LYS A 113 -9.61 -7.63 -5.36
C LYS A 113 -8.45 -8.63 -5.27
N GLY A 114 -7.28 -8.27 -5.78
CA GLY A 114 -6.18 -9.21 -5.84
C GLY A 114 -6.41 -10.43 -6.75
N ALA A 115 -5.55 -11.42 -6.59
CA ALA A 115 -5.51 -12.63 -7.40
C ALA A 115 -6.65 -13.60 -7.06
N ASP A 116 -7.13 -13.60 -5.82
CA ASP A 116 -8.19 -14.51 -5.35
C ASP A 116 -9.61 -14.04 -5.74
N GLY A 117 -9.73 -12.79 -6.21
CA GLY A 117 -10.98 -12.20 -6.68
C GLY A 117 -11.96 -11.85 -5.56
N LYS A 118 -11.49 -11.72 -4.32
CA LYS A 118 -12.27 -11.30 -3.14
C LYS A 118 -11.77 -9.94 -2.65
N TYR A 119 -12.62 -9.23 -1.94
CA TYR A 119 -12.19 -8.03 -1.24
C TYR A 119 -11.77 -8.39 0.18
N PHE A 120 -10.96 -7.52 0.77
CA PHE A 120 -10.53 -7.54 2.16
C PHE A 120 -9.57 -8.70 2.44
N THR A 121 -8.70 -8.97 1.47
CA THR A 121 -7.67 -10.00 1.52
C THR A 121 -6.29 -9.39 1.32
N VAL A 122 -5.26 -10.14 1.72
CA VAL A 122 -3.87 -9.65 1.73
C VAL A 122 -3.32 -9.36 0.33
N ASP A 123 -3.94 -9.89 -0.71
CA ASP A 123 -3.57 -9.69 -2.12
C ASP A 123 -4.33 -8.54 -2.79
N ASP A 124 -5.20 -7.83 -2.05
CA ASP A 124 -5.94 -6.68 -2.54
C ASP A 124 -5.02 -5.65 -3.19
N GLY A 125 -5.49 -5.09 -4.29
CA GLY A 125 -4.75 -4.12 -5.09
C GLY A 125 -4.41 -2.83 -4.34
N LEU A 126 -5.13 -2.53 -3.25
CA LEU A 126 -4.92 -1.37 -2.37
C LEU A 126 -4.01 -1.66 -1.17
N ALA A 127 -3.53 -2.89 -1.01
CA ALA A 127 -2.45 -3.19 -0.09
C ALA A 127 -1.19 -2.41 -0.50
N GLN A 128 -0.47 -1.86 0.47
CA GLN A 128 0.74 -1.09 0.21
C GLN A 128 1.95 -1.98 -0.12
N MET A 129 2.77 -1.53 -1.08
CA MET A 129 4.07 -2.14 -1.37
C MET A 129 5.11 -1.76 -0.30
N SER A 130 6.15 -2.57 -0.13
CA SER A 130 7.29 -2.33 0.78
C SER A 130 7.99 -1.00 0.54
N ILE A 131 7.97 -0.50 -0.69
CA ILE A 131 8.55 0.80 -1.07
C ILE A 131 7.61 1.98 -0.83
N SER A 132 6.37 1.73 -0.38
CA SER A 132 5.38 2.77 -0.16
C SER A 132 5.80 3.68 1.01
N PRO A 133 5.85 5.00 0.83
CA PRO A 133 6.15 5.95 1.90
C PRO A 133 5.21 5.86 3.10
N SER A 134 3.97 5.42 2.88
CA SER A 134 2.93 5.30 3.91
C SER A 134 2.91 3.95 4.62
N LYS A 135 3.86 3.05 4.32
CA LYS A 135 4.05 1.77 5.01
C LYS A 135 5.03 1.94 6.17
N ASN A 136 4.70 1.41 7.35
CA ASN A 136 5.47 1.45 8.60
C ASN A 136 5.91 2.88 8.98
N SER A 137 5.10 3.88 8.65
CA SER A 137 5.44 5.30 8.83
C SER A 137 4.50 6.03 9.78
N GLY A 138 3.49 5.35 10.32
CA GLY A 138 2.53 5.94 11.22
C GLY A 138 3.00 6.03 12.69
N GLY A 139 2.42 6.93 13.48
CA GLY A 139 2.62 6.99 14.92
C GLY A 139 1.65 6.07 15.67
N ASN A 140 2.14 5.01 16.30
CA ASN A 140 1.30 4.05 17.04
C ASN A 140 0.44 4.70 18.14
N SER A 141 0.93 5.74 18.80
CA SER A 141 0.19 6.48 19.83
C SER A 141 -0.96 7.34 19.28
N LEU A 142 -1.04 7.50 17.96
CA LEU A 142 -2.09 8.26 17.28
C LEU A 142 -3.22 7.36 16.75
N LEU A 143 -3.13 6.04 16.94
CA LEU A 143 -4.21 5.13 16.60
C LEU A 143 -5.40 5.29 17.55
N ALA A 144 -6.60 5.17 16.98
CA ALA A 144 -7.81 5.09 17.79
C ALA A 144 -7.79 3.74 18.55
N GLU A 145 -7.67 3.78 19.87
CA GLU A 145 -7.51 2.61 20.75
C GLU A 145 -8.58 1.51 20.54
N SER A 146 -9.74 1.86 19.99
CA SER A 146 -10.85 0.93 19.74
C SER A 146 -10.78 0.18 18.40
N ILE A 147 -9.79 0.44 17.54
CA ILE A 147 -9.64 -0.23 16.23
C ILE A 147 -8.32 -0.99 16.21
N LEU A 148 -8.41 -2.27 16.57
CA LEU A 148 -7.25 -3.15 16.73
C LEU A 148 -6.85 -3.86 15.44
N ASN A 149 -7.77 -3.98 14.48
CA ASN A 149 -7.52 -4.70 13.23
C ASN A 149 -7.72 -3.81 12.00
N ASP A 150 -7.04 -4.16 10.92
CA ASP A 150 -7.20 -3.58 9.59
C ASP A 150 -8.42 -4.17 8.86
N ILE A 151 -8.58 -3.80 7.59
CA ILE A 151 -9.72 -4.24 6.79
C ILE A 151 -9.68 -5.75 6.47
N THR A 152 -8.51 -6.39 6.51
CA THR A 152 -8.34 -7.84 6.29
C THR A 152 -8.46 -8.67 7.58
N GLY A 153 -8.56 -8.00 8.74
CA GLY A 153 -8.58 -8.61 10.06
C GLY A 153 -7.20 -8.78 10.70
N ALA A 154 -6.13 -8.30 10.05
CA ALA A 154 -4.79 -8.28 10.62
C ALA A 154 -4.66 -7.22 11.71
N SER A 155 -3.79 -7.44 12.71
CA SER A 155 -3.51 -6.44 13.76
C SER A 155 -3.01 -5.12 13.12
N ARG A 156 -3.48 -3.97 13.60
CA ARG A 156 -3.02 -2.63 13.14
C ARG A 156 -1.56 -2.32 13.48
N ILE A 157 -0.90 -3.16 14.28
CA ILE A 157 0.54 -3.08 14.54
C ILE A 157 1.09 -4.48 14.34
N LEU A 158 1.69 -4.72 13.18
CA LEU A 158 2.30 -6.01 12.82
C LEU A 158 3.83 -5.98 12.97
N SER A 159 4.50 -5.05 12.28
CA SER A 159 5.96 -5.00 12.12
C SER A 159 6.66 -3.97 13.03
N SER A 160 6.00 -3.54 14.12
CA SER A 160 6.38 -2.50 15.12
C SER A 160 5.85 -1.09 14.89
N VAL A 161 5.48 -0.73 13.67
CA VAL A 161 4.93 0.59 13.33
C VAL A 161 3.71 0.40 12.45
N VAL A 162 2.64 1.15 12.72
CA VAL A 162 1.40 1.08 11.93
C VAL A 162 1.56 1.64 10.51
N ASP A 163 0.94 0.99 9.55
CA ASP A 163 0.75 1.49 8.18
C ASP A 163 -0.35 2.56 8.15
N MET A 164 -0.22 3.56 7.28
CA MET A 164 -1.34 4.49 7.04
C MET A 164 -2.37 3.86 6.08
N GLY A 165 -3.66 4.12 6.30
CA GLY A 165 -4.72 3.68 5.41
C GLY A 165 -5.40 2.37 5.85
N ALA A 166 -6.09 1.73 4.92
CA ALA A 166 -7.02 0.62 5.22
C ALA A 166 -6.35 -0.72 5.56
N TYR A 167 -5.16 -0.95 5.04
CA TYR A 167 -4.44 -2.22 5.15
C TYR A 167 -3.24 -2.06 6.07
N GLU A 168 -2.96 -3.10 6.84
CA GLU A 168 -1.68 -3.33 7.49
C GLU A 168 -0.98 -4.45 6.71
N VAL A 169 0.10 -4.11 5.99
CA VAL A 169 0.84 -5.07 5.19
C VAL A 169 2.08 -5.46 5.94
N ASP A 170 2.12 -6.70 6.38
CA ASP A 170 3.28 -7.18 7.11
C ASP A 170 4.53 -7.12 6.22
N GLY A 171 5.50 -6.31 6.63
CA GLY A 171 6.79 -6.19 5.96
C GLY A 171 7.76 -7.28 6.38
N VAL A 172 7.28 -8.42 6.88
CA VAL A 172 8.19 -9.41 7.43
C VAL A 172 9.09 -9.93 6.33
N LEU A 173 10.36 -10.02 6.69
CA LEU A 173 11.30 -11.05 6.30
C LEU A 173 10.79 -12.49 6.64
N SER A 174 9.49 -12.75 6.51
CA SER A 174 8.86 -14.05 6.63
C SER A 174 8.57 -14.54 5.24
N THR A 175 8.81 -15.81 4.98
CA THR A 175 8.62 -16.44 3.67
C THR A 175 7.14 -16.40 3.31
N VAL A 176 6.74 -15.41 2.52
CA VAL A 176 5.42 -15.39 1.91
C VAL A 176 5.38 -16.51 0.86
N ASN A 177 4.32 -17.31 0.84
CA ASN A 177 4.15 -18.32 -0.21
C ASN A 177 4.09 -17.62 -1.58
N PHE A 178 4.75 -18.20 -2.59
CA PHE A 178 4.80 -17.64 -3.95
C PHE A 178 3.40 -17.35 -4.52
N GLU A 179 2.39 -18.14 -4.15
CA GLU A 179 1.00 -17.92 -4.58
C GLU A 179 0.43 -16.55 -4.16
N ILE A 180 0.76 -16.09 -2.96
CA ILE A 180 0.32 -14.78 -2.43
C ILE A 180 1.04 -13.64 -3.18
N LEU A 181 2.30 -13.86 -3.57
CA LEU A 181 3.04 -12.92 -4.42
C LEU A 181 2.62 -13.01 -5.90
N GLY A 182 1.69 -13.90 -6.25
CA GLY A 182 1.28 -14.13 -7.63
C GLY A 182 2.40 -14.68 -8.51
N ILE A 183 3.29 -15.48 -7.92
CA ILE A 183 4.44 -16.09 -8.59
C ILE A 183 4.19 -17.59 -8.75
N LYS A 184 4.48 -18.13 -9.95
CA LYS A 184 4.48 -19.57 -10.21
C LYS A 184 5.84 -20.01 -10.69
N MET A 185 6.28 -21.18 -10.23
CA MET A 185 7.53 -21.81 -10.63
C MET A 185 7.27 -23.24 -11.11
N TYR A 186 7.59 -23.54 -12.37
CA TYR A 186 7.33 -24.84 -12.97
C TYR A 186 8.30 -25.15 -14.13
N PRO A 187 8.50 -26.42 -14.51
CA PRO A 187 8.07 -27.61 -13.77
C PRO A 187 8.91 -27.81 -12.51
N ASN A 188 8.30 -28.37 -11.48
CA ASN A 188 9.00 -28.81 -10.27
C ASN A 188 8.50 -30.22 -9.91
N PRO A 189 9.32 -31.28 -10.03
CA PRO A 189 10.75 -31.28 -10.40
C PRO A 189 11.06 -30.79 -11.82
N THR A 190 12.32 -30.37 -12.07
CA THR A 190 12.83 -29.92 -13.37
C THR A 190 14.01 -30.79 -13.85
N ASN A 191 14.12 -30.97 -15.17
CA ASN A 191 15.28 -31.62 -15.81
C ASN A 191 16.37 -30.61 -16.26
N GLY A 192 16.15 -29.31 -16.08
CA GLY A 192 17.15 -28.31 -16.48
C GLY A 192 16.60 -26.95 -16.90
N ILE A 193 15.33 -26.84 -17.25
CA ILE A 193 14.68 -25.55 -17.54
C ILE A 193 13.58 -25.32 -16.50
N LEU A 194 13.64 -24.18 -15.83
CA LEU A 194 12.58 -23.68 -14.96
C LEU A 194 11.95 -22.45 -15.58
N THR A 195 10.66 -22.31 -15.41
CA THR A 195 9.89 -21.13 -15.79
C THR A 195 9.39 -20.46 -14.52
N LEU A 196 9.66 -19.16 -14.43
CA LEU A 196 9.07 -18.25 -13.47
C LEU A 196 8.03 -17.42 -14.19
N GLU A 197 6.80 -17.48 -13.71
CA GLU A 197 5.68 -16.69 -14.19
C GLU A 197 5.22 -15.75 -13.08
N LEU A 198 5.24 -14.45 -13.36
CA LEU A 198 4.77 -13.39 -12.48
C LEU A 198 3.40 -12.89 -12.99
N ASN A 199 2.38 -12.96 -12.15
CA ASN A 199 1.05 -12.39 -12.46
C ASN A 199 1.19 -10.88 -12.80
N ASN A 200 1.96 -10.17 -11.97
CA ASN A 200 2.29 -8.76 -12.14
C ASN A 200 3.79 -8.57 -12.33
N PHE A 201 4.17 -7.81 -13.36
CA PHE A 201 5.58 -7.52 -13.62
C PHE A 201 6.01 -6.33 -12.77
N GLU A 202 6.91 -6.59 -11.84
CA GLU A 202 7.54 -5.60 -10.97
C GLU A 202 9.00 -5.95 -10.77
N GLU A 203 9.78 -5.01 -10.24
CA GLU A 203 11.21 -5.24 -9.95
C GLU A 203 11.38 -6.45 -9.05
N THR A 204 11.94 -7.53 -9.58
CA THR A 204 11.98 -8.82 -8.91
C THR A 204 13.41 -9.34 -8.91
N PHE A 205 13.97 -9.56 -7.73
CA PHE A 205 15.30 -10.12 -7.52
C PHE A 205 15.20 -11.57 -7.09
N VAL A 206 15.91 -12.45 -7.78
CA VAL A 206 15.91 -13.90 -7.53
C VAL A 206 17.28 -14.33 -7.04
N THR A 207 17.30 -15.15 -5.99
CA THR A 207 18.48 -15.82 -5.46
C THR A 207 18.23 -17.32 -5.37
N ILE A 208 19.14 -18.14 -5.89
CA ILE A 208 19.09 -19.60 -5.79
C ILE A 208 20.11 -20.06 -4.77
N LEU A 209 19.65 -20.88 -3.83
CA LEU A 209 20.44 -21.43 -2.73
C LEU A 209 20.46 -22.96 -2.83
N ASN A 210 21.58 -23.57 -2.44
CA ASN A 210 21.61 -25.01 -2.17
C ASN A 210 21.11 -25.33 -0.74
N ILE A 211 21.08 -26.62 -0.38
CA ILE A 211 20.65 -27.07 0.95
C ILE A 211 21.48 -26.53 2.12
N ASN A 212 22.70 -26.08 1.86
CA ASN A 212 23.60 -25.49 2.86
C ASN A 212 23.44 -23.96 2.95
N GLY A 213 22.47 -23.38 2.22
CA GLY A 213 22.24 -21.93 2.16
C GLY A 213 23.28 -21.16 1.32
N GLN A 214 24.13 -21.85 0.56
CA GLN A 214 25.11 -21.18 -0.30
C GLN A 214 24.42 -20.62 -1.54
N VAL A 215 24.72 -19.36 -1.88
CA VAL A 215 24.24 -18.70 -3.09
C VAL A 215 24.88 -19.33 -4.32
N ILE A 216 24.04 -19.92 -5.16
CA ILE A 216 24.41 -20.53 -6.44
C ILE A 216 24.30 -19.49 -7.57
N LYS A 217 23.26 -18.66 -7.55
CA LYS A 217 23.02 -17.65 -8.56
C LYS A 217 22.11 -16.54 -8.04
N ASN A 218 22.34 -15.32 -8.50
CA ASN A 218 21.44 -14.19 -8.32
C ASN A 218 21.18 -13.50 -9.67
N PHE A 219 19.99 -12.92 -9.83
CA PHE A 219 19.63 -12.15 -11.03
C PHE A 219 18.37 -11.31 -10.82
N ASN A 220 18.23 -10.25 -11.61
CA ASN A 220 16.97 -9.52 -11.77
C ASN A 220 16.11 -10.17 -12.85
N VAL A 221 14.81 -10.26 -12.61
CA VAL A 221 13.81 -10.71 -13.59
C VAL A 221 13.36 -9.51 -14.41
N ASN A 222 13.40 -9.67 -15.74
CA ASN A 222 13.14 -8.58 -16.69
C ASN A 222 11.83 -8.76 -17.50
N SER A 223 11.09 -9.85 -17.28
CA SER A 223 9.82 -10.13 -17.96
C SER A 223 8.86 -10.94 -17.09
N LYS A 224 7.54 -10.83 -17.35
CA LYS A 224 6.49 -11.63 -16.69
C LYS A 224 6.77 -13.13 -16.75
N LEU A 225 7.27 -13.60 -17.88
CA LEU A 225 7.66 -14.98 -18.08
C LEU A 225 9.18 -15.03 -18.25
N THR A 226 9.88 -15.69 -17.34
CA THR A 226 11.34 -15.82 -17.36
C THR A 226 11.72 -17.29 -17.32
N THR A 227 12.49 -17.73 -18.31
CA THR A 227 13.06 -19.09 -18.33
C THR A 227 14.46 -19.07 -17.78
N LEU A 228 14.74 -19.96 -16.83
CA LEU A 228 16.04 -20.16 -16.23
C LEU A 228 16.59 -21.53 -16.62
N ASN A 229 17.78 -21.54 -17.20
CA ASN A 229 18.55 -22.76 -17.40
C ASN A 229 19.33 -23.10 -16.13
N VAL A 230 18.95 -24.22 -15.50
CA VAL A 230 19.58 -24.87 -14.34
C VAL A 230 20.17 -26.24 -14.70
N SER A 231 20.35 -26.56 -15.98
CA SER A 231 20.91 -27.84 -16.44
C SER A 231 22.32 -28.10 -15.90
N ASN A 232 23.08 -27.05 -15.61
CA ASN A 232 24.43 -27.14 -15.06
C ASN A 232 24.45 -27.46 -13.54
N LEU A 233 23.29 -27.46 -12.88
CA LEU A 233 23.19 -27.86 -11.48
C LEU A 233 23.12 -29.39 -11.38
N SER A 234 23.81 -29.93 -10.38
CA SER A 234 23.69 -31.35 -10.02
C SER A 234 22.26 -31.69 -9.60
N ALA A 235 21.87 -32.96 -9.76
CA ALA A 235 20.61 -33.45 -9.24
C ALA A 235 20.53 -33.24 -7.72
N GLY A 236 19.43 -32.69 -7.23
CA GLY A 236 19.28 -32.33 -5.82
C GLY A 236 18.19 -31.31 -5.53
N MET A 237 18.07 -30.96 -4.26
CA MET A 237 17.13 -29.97 -3.76
C MET A 237 17.78 -28.58 -3.71
N TYR A 238 17.01 -27.57 -4.11
CA TYR A 238 17.40 -26.16 -4.11
C TYR A 238 16.27 -25.29 -3.59
N PHE A 239 16.61 -24.07 -3.16
CA PHE A 239 15.66 -23.05 -2.76
C PHE A 239 15.79 -21.85 -3.68
N MET A 240 14.66 -21.34 -4.14
CA MET A 240 14.59 -20.07 -4.84
C MET A 240 13.98 -19.04 -3.90
N GLN A 241 14.79 -18.07 -3.50
CA GLN A 241 14.35 -16.88 -2.80
C GLN A 241 14.03 -15.79 -3.83
N ILE A 242 12.86 -15.19 -3.70
CA ILE A 242 12.41 -14.08 -4.54
C ILE A 242 12.12 -12.90 -3.65
N THR A 243 12.59 -11.73 -4.05
CA THR A 243 12.30 -10.45 -3.41
C THR A 243 11.66 -9.54 -4.43
N THR A 244 10.50 -9.00 -4.07
CA THR A 244 9.72 -8.04 -4.84
C THR A 244 9.44 -6.83 -3.95
N PRO A 245 9.04 -5.69 -4.50
CA PRO A 245 8.52 -4.60 -3.70
C PRO A 245 7.17 -4.92 -3.02
N ARG A 246 6.51 -6.06 -3.27
CA ARG A 246 5.39 -6.52 -2.43
C ARG A 246 5.84 -7.32 -1.20
N GLY A 247 7.03 -7.89 -1.26
CA GLY A 247 7.61 -8.72 -0.20
C GLY A 247 8.57 -9.78 -0.72
N SER A 248 9.03 -10.66 0.17
CA SER A 248 9.94 -11.76 -0.16
C SER A 248 9.31 -13.12 0.12
N GLY A 249 9.64 -14.10 -0.73
CA GLY A 249 9.19 -15.49 -0.60
C GLY A 249 10.32 -16.46 -0.86
N VAL A 250 10.17 -17.70 -0.39
CA VAL A 250 11.10 -18.80 -0.69
C VAL A 250 10.30 -20.02 -1.13
N GLN A 251 10.68 -20.63 -2.26
CA GLN A 251 10.10 -21.89 -2.73
C GLN A 251 11.19 -22.91 -3.04
N LYS A 252 10.98 -24.16 -2.59
CA LYS A 252 11.86 -25.27 -2.92
C LYS A 252 11.61 -25.79 -4.33
N PHE A 253 12.66 -26.22 -5.03
CA PHE A 253 12.54 -27.00 -6.26
C PHE A 253 13.54 -28.16 -6.30
N ILE A 254 13.23 -29.17 -7.11
CA ILE A 254 14.04 -30.39 -7.27
C ILE A 254 14.60 -30.43 -8.69
N LYS A 255 15.93 -30.52 -8.82
CA LYS A 255 16.63 -30.82 -10.07
C LYS A 255 16.86 -32.33 -10.17
N GLN A 256 16.48 -32.94 -11.28
CA GLN A 256 16.72 -34.36 -11.61
C GLN A 256 17.91 -34.54 -12.52
#